data_AF-A0AA39HB38-F1
#
_entry.id   AF-A0AA39HB38-F1
#
_cell.length_a   1.000
_cell.length_b   1.000
_cell.length_c   1.000
_cell.angle_alpha   90.00
_cell.angle_beta   90.00
_cell.angle_gamma   90.00
#
_symmetry.space_group_name_H-M   'P 1'
#
loop_
_entity.id
_entity.type
_entity.pdbx_description
1 polymer ?
#
loop_
_entity_poly.entity_id
_entity_poly.type
_entity_poly.pdbx_seq_one_letter_code
_entity_poly.pdbx_strand_id
1 'polypeptide(L)'
;MNSSTYGSELSGRGYVKTEDLLVGWSVIGLGFLQILFGAGGLWILKKVSIFHNAFGFLCAARTIAEMMSSLVHMIYSGPVTIMQTRNMSPLYGMAVGFLGYFFAALPCSLHVLMSINRAVSVYFPIAYQTLFRVKHCQYMLAVDVVCIILFVSPFFIIPCNTVGYSASHYGYVVLGCEDRHQERPFNYGRFLHYTCWATFCSGAIVMDCFTLLKILQIKMHSATENDKMFKRNVRFFAQSAFQNIPMFIDIALLSLGDGDMSEDKMVFRVVSFTLTRFTDLINALILIVFNPESRRYIRKIISGPTVTPFKTKLNGFSVPHRIQVVGRPYKGPWGRFTFNFKSDRKTIFHFNARFDENCIVMNNKRDFWQREERKHQCFAHSKIFTLDFIAEDRAISVYLDGKLYYKFNLRDSCHEIEQFEIFGEVEIHSVHIL
;
A
#
# COMPACT_ATOMS: atom_id res chain seq x y z
N MET A 1 -43.50 -26.82 23.93
CA MET A 1 -42.03 -26.76 23.79
C MET A 1 -41.73 -26.44 22.34
N ASN A 2 -41.19 -25.25 22.08
CA ASN A 2 -41.22 -24.59 20.77
C ASN A 2 -40.39 -25.32 19.70
N SER A 3 -40.99 -25.46 18.53
CA SER A 3 -40.33 -25.83 17.29
C SER A 3 -39.33 -24.74 16.88
N SER A 4 -38.04 -24.91 17.22
CA SER A 4 -36.98 -24.10 16.60
C SER A 4 -36.91 -24.43 15.11
N THR A 5 -37.25 -23.46 14.27
CA THR A 5 -37.10 -23.50 12.82
C THR A 5 -35.60 -23.46 12.48
N TYR A 6 -35.15 -24.28 11.52
CA TYR A 6 -33.76 -24.30 11.07
C TYR A 6 -33.28 -22.90 10.66
N GLY A 7 -32.10 -22.49 11.14
CA GLY A 7 -31.53 -21.17 10.85
C GLY A 7 -32.05 -20.02 11.72
N SER A 8 -32.88 -20.31 12.74
CA SER A 8 -33.31 -19.33 13.74
C SER A 8 -32.15 -18.70 14.54
N GLU A 9 -30.98 -19.35 14.56
CA GLU A 9 -29.75 -18.87 15.18
C GLU A 9 -29.18 -17.62 14.48
N LEU A 10 -29.57 -17.39 13.21
CA LEU A 10 -29.14 -16.23 12.42
C LEU A 10 -30.00 -15.00 12.68
N SER A 11 -31.19 -15.17 13.23
CA SER A 11 -32.11 -14.08 13.54
C SER A 11 -31.64 -13.26 14.74
N GLY A 12 -31.99 -11.98 14.72
CA GLY A 12 -31.78 -11.07 15.84
C GLY A 12 -32.80 -11.28 16.95
N ARG A 13 -32.49 -10.72 18.13
CA ARG A 13 -33.30 -10.88 19.34
C ARG A 13 -34.63 -10.12 19.32
N GLY A 14 -34.84 -9.19 18.40
CA GLY A 14 -36.02 -8.33 18.29
C GLY A 14 -36.00 -7.10 19.20
N TYR A 15 -34.93 -6.89 19.95
CA TYR A 15 -34.68 -5.71 20.76
C TYR A 15 -33.18 -5.38 20.71
N VAL A 16 -32.85 -4.10 20.87
CA VAL A 16 -31.50 -3.56 20.71
C VAL A 16 -30.88 -3.30 22.09
N LYS A 17 -29.65 -3.77 22.30
CA LYS A 17 -28.79 -3.48 23.46
C LYS A 17 -27.73 -2.44 23.09
N THR A 18 -27.09 -1.84 24.08
CA THR A 18 -25.96 -0.92 23.86
C THR A 18 -24.79 -1.62 23.17
N GLU A 19 -24.54 -2.89 23.49
CA GLU A 19 -23.51 -3.71 22.85
C GLU A 19 -23.76 -3.91 21.35
N ASP A 20 -25.01 -4.09 20.94
CA ASP A 20 -25.42 -4.21 19.53
C ASP A 20 -24.98 -2.97 18.74
N LEU A 21 -25.23 -1.79 19.33
CA LEU A 21 -24.86 -0.51 18.73
C LEU A 21 -23.34 -0.35 18.64
N LEU A 22 -22.61 -0.68 19.71
CA LEU A 22 -21.15 -0.58 19.74
C LEU A 22 -20.50 -1.49 18.69
N VAL A 23 -20.86 -2.77 18.67
CA VAL A 23 -20.31 -3.73 17.71
C VAL A 23 -20.72 -3.35 16.29
N GLY A 24 -22.00 -3.10 16.05
CA GLY A 24 -22.50 -2.77 14.72
C GLY A 24 -21.86 -1.51 14.12
N TRP A 25 -21.78 -0.42 14.88
CA TRP A 25 -21.11 0.81 14.41
C TRP A 25 -19.61 0.64 14.26
N SER A 26 -18.95 -0.16 15.10
CA SER A 26 -17.53 -0.45 14.93
C SER A 26 -17.25 -1.19 13.61
N VAL A 27 -18.08 -2.18 13.25
CA VAL A 27 -17.96 -2.94 12.00
C VAL A 27 -18.18 -2.03 10.79
N ILE A 28 -19.21 -1.18 10.82
CA ILE A 28 -19.48 -0.21 9.75
C ILE A 28 -18.35 0.80 9.63
N GLY A 29 -17.89 1.37 10.74
CA GLY A 29 -16.83 2.39 10.76
C GLY A 29 -15.49 1.84 10.25
N LEU A 30 -15.08 0.66 10.72
CA LEU A 30 -13.87 -0.01 10.26
C LEU A 30 -13.96 -0.38 8.78
N GLY A 31 -15.11 -0.93 8.33
CA GLY A 31 -15.33 -1.26 6.93
C GLY A 31 -15.29 -0.04 6.00
N PHE A 32 -15.91 1.08 6.41
CA PHE A 32 -15.86 2.33 5.65
C PHE A 32 -14.43 2.88 5.53
N LEU A 33 -13.70 2.94 6.64
CA LEU A 33 -12.31 3.40 6.63
C LEU A 33 -11.42 2.49 5.77
N GLN A 34 -11.63 1.18 5.86
CA GLN A 34 -10.90 0.22 5.03
C GLN A 34 -11.14 0.47 3.55
N ILE A 35 -12.40 0.68 3.13
CA ILE A 35 -12.73 0.95 1.71
C ILE A 35 -12.08 2.26 1.26
N LEU A 36 -12.14 3.30 2.08
CA LEU A 36 -11.55 4.62 1.78
C LEU A 36 -10.02 4.51 1.59
N PHE A 37 -9.31 3.94 2.56
CA PHE A 37 -7.86 3.79 2.48
C PHE A 37 -7.43 2.76 1.45
N GLY A 38 -8.23 1.70 1.24
CA GLY A 38 -8.02 0.68 0.22
C GLY A 38 -8.09 1.26 -1.18
N ALA A 39 -9.10 2.09 -1.47
CA ALA A 39 -9.21 2.82 -2.73
C ALA A 39 -8.01 3.77 -2.95
N GLY A 40 -7.58 4.49 -1.91
CA GLY A 40 -6.36 5.29 -1.93
C GLY A 40 -5.10 4.47 -2.24
N GLY A 41 -4.98 3.29 -1.63
CA GLY A 41 -3.90 2.33 -1.87
C GLY A 41 -3.88 1.84 -3.32
N LEU A 42 -5.02 1.42 -3.87
CA LEU A 42 -5.14 1.01 -5.28
C LEU A 42 -4.79 2.13 -6.25
N TRP A 43 -5.19 3.37 -5.95
CA TRP A 43 -4.82 4.53 -6.74
C TRP A 43 -3.31 4.76 -6.76
N ILE A 44 -2.63 4.61 -5.62
CA ILE A 44 -1.17 4.69 -5.51
C ILE A 44 -0.49 3.57 -6.29
N LEU A 45 -0.95 2.32 -6.16
CA LEU A 45 -0.43 1.18 -6.91
C LEU A 45 -0.53 1.39 -8.42
N LYS A 46 -1.60 2.05 -8.88
CA LYS A 46 -1.80 2.41 -10.29
C LYS A 46 -0.85 3.52 -10.74
N LYS A 47 -0.58 4.52 -9.91
CA LYS A 47 0.16 5.73 -10.30
C LYS A 47 1.68 5.67 -10.10
N VAL A 48 2.15 4.94 -9.10
CA VAL A 48 3.59 4.88 -8.78
C VAL A 48 4.24 3.70 -9.51
N SER A 49 5.16 3.99 -10.42
CA SER A 49 5.75 2.99 -11.33
C SER A 49 6.52 1.86 -10.65
N ILE A 50 7.00 2.07 -9.41
CA ILE A 50 7.68 1.03 -8.64
C ILE A 50 6.80 -0.20 -8.35
N PHE A 51 5.47 -0.03 -8.38
CA PHE A 51 4.51 -1.11 -8.13
C PHE A 51 3.99 -1.78 -9.40
N HIS A 52 4.45 -1.39 -10.59
CA HIS A 52 4.08 -2.05 -11.85
C HIS A 52 4.86 -3.37 -12.04
N ASN A 53 4.73 -4.28 -11.08
CA ASN A 53 5.36 -5.58 -11.02
C ASN A 53 4.42 -6.62 -10.38
N ALA A 54 4.89 -7.87 -10.26
CA ALA A 54 4.12 -8.96 -9.64
C ALA A 54 3.66 -8.64 -8.20
N PHE A 55 4.54 -8.04 -7.39
CA PHE A 55 4.22 -7.67 -6.02
C PHE A 55 3.07 -6.65 -5.95
N GLY A 56 3.10 -5.60 -6.77
CA GLY A 56 2.04 -4.60 -6.80
C GLY A 56 0.71 -5.17 -7.32
N PHE A 57 0.76 -6.12 -8.26
CA PHE A 57 -0.43 -6.85 -8.71
C PHE A 57 -1.05 -7.67 -7.57
N LEU A 58 -0.27 -8.49 -6.87
CA LEU A 58 -0.75 -9.32 -5.75
C LEU A 58 -1.29 -8.45 -4.61
N CYS A 59 -0.61 -7.34 -4.31
CA CYS A 59 -1.08 -6.37 -3.32
C CYS A 59 -2.43 -5.76 -3.73
N ALA A 60 -2.60 -5.39 -5.01
CA ALA A 60 -3.86 -4.85 -5.51
C ALA A 60 -4.99 -5.89 -5.43
N ALA A 61 -4.74 -7.13 -5.85
CA ALA A 61 -5.72 -8.22 -5.79
C ALA A 61 -6.19 -8.47 -4.35
N ARG A 62 -5.24 -8.51 -3.39
CA ARG A 62 -5.56 -8.66 -1.97
C ARG A 62 -6.40 -7.49 -1.44
N THR A 63 -6.00 -6.25 -1.70
CA THR A 63 -6.75 -5.07 -1.25
C THR A 63 -8.16 -5.06 -1.83
N ILE A 64 -8.35 -5.46 -3.09
CA ILE A 64 -9.69 -5.60 -3.69
C ILE A 64 -10.53 -6.64 -2.94
N ALA A 65 -9.97 -7.81 -2.64
CA ALA A 65 -10.69 -8.84 -1.88
C ALA A 65 -11.08 -8.37 -0.46
N GLU A 66 -10.19 -7.67 0.25
CA GLU A 66 -10.46 -7.08 1.57
C GLU A 66 -11.53 -5.97 1.48
N MET A 67 -11.53 -5.15 0.42
CA MET A 67 -12.58 -4.15 0.17
C MET A 67 -13.95 -4.79 -0.08
N MET A 68 -13.99 -5.88 -0.84
CA MET A 68 -15.23 -6.63 -1.05
C MET A 68 -15.73 -7.27 0.25
N SER A 69 -14.82 -7.79 1.09
CA SER A 69 -15.17 -8.26 2.44
C SER A 69 -15.80 -7.14 3.27
N SER A 70 -15.14 -5.98 3.34
CA SER A 70 -15.61 -4.83 4.12
C SER A 70 -16.95 -4.31 3.62
N LEU A 71 -17.19 -4.34 2.30
CA LEU A 71 -18.48 -3.96 1.71
C LEU A 71 -19.63 -4.88 2.15
N VAL A 72 -19.43 -6.20 2.15
CA VAL A 72 -20.43 -7.17 2.64
C VAL A 72 -20.81 -6.89 4.09
N HIS A 73 -19.81 -6.65 4.93
CA HIS A 73 -20.00 -6.40 6.36
C HIS A 73 -20.63 -5.03 6.66
N MET A 74 -20.31 -4.02 5.86
CA MET A 74 -20.89 -2.68 5.98
C MET A 74 -22.35 -2.65 5.55
N ILE A 75 -22.74 -3.41 4.51
CA ILE A 75 -24.12 -3.44 3.99
C ILE A 75 -25.01 -4.38 4.80
N TYR A 76 -24.47 -5.50 5.29
CA TYR A 76 -25.29 -6.53 5.95
C TYR A 76 -24.97 -6.70 7.42
N SER A 77 -23.78 -7.19 7.77
CA SER A 77 -23.47 -7.63 9.14
C SER A 77 -23.66 -6.50 10.16
N GLY A 78 -23.09 -5.32 9.89
CA GLY A 78 -23.22 -4.16 10.77
C GLY A 78 -24.68 -3.72 10.97
N PRO A 79 -25.44 -3.42 9.90
CA PRO A 79 -26.85 -3.03 10.02
C PRO A 79 -27.73 -4.08 10.70
N VAL A 80 -27.56 -5.37 10.38
CA VAL A 80 -28.34 -6.45 10.99
C VAL A 80 -28.02 -6.60 12.48
N THR A 81 -26.76 -6.41 12.88
CA THR A 81 -26.36 -6.35 14.29
C THR A 81 -26.99 -5.17 15.02
N ILE A 82 -27.09 -4.00 14.40
CA ILE A 82 -27.74 -2.81 14.99
C ILE A 82 -29.24 -3.02 15.13
N MET A 83 -29.89 -3.57 14.11
CA MET A 83 -31.36 -3.64 14.04
C MET A 83 -31.95 -4.83 14.80
N GLN A 84 -31.19 -5.91 15.04
CA GLN A 84 -31.63 -7.12 15.75
C GLN A 84 -32.99 -7.67 15.26
N THR A 85 -33.24 -7.72 13.95
CA THR A 85 -34.53 -8.13 13.37
C THR A 85 -34.80 -9.63 13.53
N ARG A 86 -36.04 -10.00 13.92
CA ARG A 86 -36.44 -11.42 14.18
C ARG A 86 -36.81 -12.22 12.92
N ASN A 87 -37.38 -11.58 11.91
CA ASN A 87 -38.01 -12.24 10.76
C ASN A 87 -37.18 -12.09 9.47
N MET A 88 -35.86 -12.26 9.55
CA MET A 88 -35.02 -12.32 8.35
C MET A 88 -34.94 -13.76 7.83
N SER A 89 -34.99 -13.93 6.51
CA SER A 89 -34.75 -15.24 5.90
C SER A 89 -33.34 -15.72 6.25
N PRO A 90 -33.18 -16.95 6.80
CA PRO A 90 -31.87 -17.51 7.10
C PRO A 90 -30.92 -17.55 5.91
N LEU A 91 -31.47 -17.57 4.68
CA LEU A 91 -30.70 -17.56 3.43
C LEU A 91 -29.72 -16.39 3.35
N TYR A 92 -30.12 -15.20 3.81
CA TYR A 92 -29.24 -14.02 3.76
C TYR A 92 -28.03 -14.19 4.69
N GLY A 93 -28.26 -14.69 5.91
CA GLY A 93 -27.18 -14.94 6.87
C GLY A 93 -26.23 -16.05 6.38
N MET A 94 -26.76 -17.11 5.75
CA MET A 94 -25.97 -18.18 5.14
C MET A 94 -25.15 -17.69 3.94
N ALA A 95 -25.73 -16.86 3.06
CA ALA A 95 -25.03 -16.29 1.91
C ALA A 95 -23.88 -15.37 2.35
N VAL A 96 -24.10 -14.56 3.39
CA VAL A 96 -23.05 -13.72 4.00
C VAL A 96 -22.00 -14.57 4.72
N GLY A 97 -22.39 -15.72 5.28
CA GLY A 97 -21.47 -16.76 5.74
C GLY A 97 -20.52 -17.21 4.63
N PHE A 98 -21.06 -17.65 3.49
CA PHE A 98 -20.25 -18.09 2.34
C PHE A 98 -19.29 -17.00 1.85
N LEU A 99 -19.83 -15.81 1.54
CA LEU A 99 -19.04 -14.68 1.05
C LEU A 99 -17.99 -14.26 2.08
N GLY A 100 -18.36 -14.28 3.36
CA GLY A 100 -17.49 -14.00 4.48
C GLY A 100 -16.26 -14.90 4.53
N TYR A 101 -16.47 -16.21 4.53
CA TYR A 101 -15.37 -17.18 4.53
C TYR A 101 -14.54 -17.13 3.25
N PHE A 102 -15.17 -16.94 2.09
CA PHE A 102 -14.46 -16.75 0.82
C PHE A 102 -13.54 -15.52 0.87
N PHE A 103 -14.07 -14.36 1.28
CA PHE A 103 -13.31 -13.12 1.35
C PHE A 103 -12.38 -13.04 2.58
N ALA A 104 -12.47 -13.96 3.54
CA ALA A 104 -11.46 -14.14 4.58
C ALA A 104 -10.31 -15.03 4.10
N ALA A 105 -10.62 -16.14 3.42
CA ALA A 105 -9.64 -17.12 2.99
C ALA A 105 -8.79 -16.63 1.79
N LEU A 106 -9.39 -15.91 0.84
CA LEU A 106 -8.69 -15.42 -0.35
C LEU A 106 -7.55 -14.42 -0.01
N PRO A 107 -7.75 -13.36 0.80
CA PRO A 107 -6.64 -12.50 1.24
C PRO A 107 -5.54 -13.25 2.00
N CYS A 108 -5.90 -14.26 2.81
CA CYS A 108 -4.93 -15.10 3.51
C CYS A 108 -4.05 -15.89 2.52
N SER A 109 -4.66 -16.54 1.52
CA SER A 109 -3.91 -17.26 0.48
C SER A 109 -3.02 -16.31 -0.34
N LEU A 110 -3.53 -15.15 -0.72
CA LEU A 110 -2.75 -14.12 -1.40
C LEU A 110 -1.59 -13.61 -0.54
N HIS A 111 -1.73 -13.55 0.78
CA HIS A 111 -0.64 -13.20 1.69
C HIS A 111 0.48 -14.27 1.69
N VAL A 112 0.11 -15.55 1.68
CA VAL A 112 1.09 -16.64 1.53
C VAL A 112 1.80 -16.52 0.18
N LEU A 113 1.06 -16.25 -0.90
CA LEU A 113 1.65 -16.06 -2.24
C LEU A 113 2.59 -14.85 -2.30
N MET A 114 2.28 -13.75 -1.59
CA MET A 114 3.18 -12.61 -1.44
C MET A 114 4.46 -12.97 -0.67
N SER A 115 4.37 -13.81 0.35
CA SER A 115 5.52 -14.31 1.12
C SER A 115 6.41 -15.21 0.26
N ILE A 116 5.81 -16.11 -0.52
CA ILE A 116 6.52 -16.94 -1.52
C ILE A 116 7.20 -16.07 -2.57
N ASN A 117 6.50 -15.07 -3.12
CA ASN A 117 7.07 -14.13 -4.10
C ASN A 117 8.35 -13.47 -3.57
N ARG A 118 8.35 -13.04 -2.30
CA ARG A 118 9.54 -12.45 -1.65
C ARG A 118 10.65 -13.48 -1.46
N ALA A 119 10.33 -14.67 -0.94
CA ALA A 119 11.31 -15.73 -0.75
C ALA A 119 12.01 -16.11 -2.07
N VAL A 120 11.23 -16.35 -3.13
CA VAL A 120 11.76 -16.70 -4.46
C VAL A 120 12.62 -15.56 -5.02
N SER A 121 12.25 -14.29 -4.80
CA SER A 121 13.05 -13.15 -5.25
C SER A 121 14.45 -13.06 -4.61
N VAL A 122 14.60 -13.62 -3.40
CA VAL A 122 15.86 -13.61 -2.63
C VAL A 122 16.68 -14.88 -2.87
N TYR A 123 16.04 -16.05 -2.80
CA TYR A 123 16.73 -17.34 -2.92
C TYR A 123 16.99 -17.74 -4.37
N PHE A 124 16.10 -17.40 -5.30
CA PHE A 124 16.13 -17.87 -6.69
C PHE A 124 15.85 -16.74 -7.68
N PRO A 125 16.73 -15.72 -7.79
CA PRO A 125 16.48 -14.53 -8.60
C PRO A 125 16.31 -14.82 -10.10
N ILE A 126 16.94 -15.88 -10.62
CA ILE A 126 16.79 -16.30 -12.04
C ILE A 126 15.39 -16.89 -12.26
N ALA A 127 14.96 -17.81 -11.40
CA ALA A 127 13.62 -18.41 -11.47
C ALA A 127 12.51 -17.38 -11.21
N TYR A 128 12.77 -16.35 -10.40
CA TYR A 128 11.82 -15.26 -10.15
C TYR A 128 11.40 -14.55 -11.45
N GLN A 129 12.33 -14.31 -12.39
CA GLN A 129 12.06 -13.61 -13.64
C GLN A 129 11.14 -14.38 -14.59
N THR A 130 11.07 -15.71 -14.45
CA THR A 130 10.16 -16.57 -15.22
C THR A 130 8.87 -16.83 -14.46
N LEU A 131 8.93 -17.08 -13.16
CA LEU A 131 7.77 -17.48 -12.34
C LEU A 131 6.85 -16.30 -12.03
N PHE A 132 7.37 -15.19 -11.52
CA PHE A 132 6.58 -14.05 -11.04
C PHE A 132 6.51 -12.91 -12.06
N ARG A 133 5.87 -13.20 -13.20
CA ARG A 133 5.42 -12.20 -14.17
C ARG A 133 3.95 -11.87 -13.93
N VAL A 134 3.51 -10.65 -14.25
CA VAL A 134 2.11 -10.21 -14.05
C VAL A 134 1.11 -11.19 -14.68
N LYS A 135 1.38 -11.70 -15.89
CA LYS A 135 0.53 -12.70 -16.55
C LYS A 135 0.42 -14.03 -15.77
N HIS A 136 1.54 -14.51 -15.21
CA HIS A 136 1.53 -15.72 -14.38
C HIS A 136 0.84 -15.45 -13.04
N CYS A 137 1.02 -14.27 -12.44
CA CYS A 137 0.29 -13.89 -11.23
C CYS A 137 -1.23 -13.80 -11.46
N GLN A 138 -1.68 -13.37 -12.64
CA GLN A 138 -3.10 -13.41 -13.02
C GLN A 138 -3.62 -14.85 -13.09
N TYR A 139 -2.86 -15.76 -13.70
CA TYR A 139 -3.20 -17.18 -13.73
C TYR A 139 -3.22 -17.80 -12.32
N MET A 140 -2.20 -17.53 -11.50
CA MET A 140 -2.13 -17.97 -10.10
C MET A 140 -3.33 -17.47 -9.31
N LEU A 141 -3.73 -16.20 -9.46
CA LEU A 141 -4.92 -15.64 -8.82
C LEU A 141 -6.21 -16.35 -9.27
N ALA A 142 -6.35 -16.63 -10.56
CA ALA A 142 -7.53 -17.34 -11.07
C ALA A 142 -7.62 -18.76 -10.49
N VAL A 143 -6.50 -19.48 -10.45
CA VAL A 143 -6.42 -20.81 -9.80
C VAL A 143 -6.72 -20.71 -8.31
N ASP A 144 -6.14 -19.73 -7.62
CA ASP A 144 -6.33 -19.51 -6.19
C ASP A 144 -7.81 -19.26 -5.86
N VAL A 145 -8.50 -18.40 -6.62
CA VAL A 145 -9.95 -18.18 -6.46
C VAL A 145 -10.74 -19.47 -6.59
N VAL A 146 -10.44 -20.31 -7.59
CA VAL A 146 -11.11 -21.62 -7.77
C VAL A 146 -10.82 -22.54 -6.59
N CYS A 147 -9.55 -22.62 -6.15
CA CYS A 147 -9.16 -23.42 -4.98
C CYS A 147 -9.90 -22.97 -3.71
N ILE A 148 -10.04 -21.67 -3.49
CA ILE A 148 -10.75 -21.14 -2.31
C ILE A 148 -12.25 -21.42 -2.39
N ILE A 149 -12.88 -21.32 -3.57
CA ILE A 149 -14.29 -21.74 -3.74
C ILE A 149 -14.46 -23.22 -3.37
N LEU A 150 -13.58 -24.09 -3.88
CA LEU A 150 -13.60 -25.52 -3.56
C LEU A 150 -13.35 -25.76 -2.07
N PHE A 151 -12.49 -24.96 -1.43
CA PHE A 151 -12.15 -25.06 -0.01
C PHE A 151 -13.27 -24.54 0.92
N VAL A 152 -14.10 -23.60 0.49
CA VAL A 152 -15.23 -23.08 1.29
C VAL A 152 -16.53 -23.86 1.02
N SER A 153 -16.68 -24.48 -0.16
CA SER A 153 -17.86 -25.26 -0.53
C SER A 153 -18.28 -26.37 0.47
N PRO A 154 -17.38 -27.05 1.22
CA PRO A 154 -17.79 -28.10 2.14
C PRO A 154 -18.67 -27.62 3.29
N PHE A 155 -18.68 -26.31 3.63
CA PHE A 155 -19.65 -25.76 4.58
C PHE A 155 -21.10 -25.93 4.12
N PHE A 156 -21.35 -26.05 2.81
CA PHE A 156 -22.69 -26.15 2.24
C PHE A 156 -23.01 -27.57 1.76
N ILE A 157 -21.98 -28.39 1.53
CA ILE A 157 -22.12 -29.75 1.01
C ILE A 157 -22.15 -30.76 2.15
N ILE A 158 -21.32 -30.57 3.19
CA ILE A 158 -21.27 -31.49 4.33
C ILE A 158 -22.47 -31.20 5.25
N PRO A 159 -23.32 -32.19 5.55
CA PRO A 159 -24.43 -32.01 6.48
C PRO A 159 -23.98 -31.41 7.82
N CYS A 160 -24.82 -30.56 8.40
CA CYS A 160 -24.60 -29.94 9.71
C CYS A 160 -23.35 -29.05 9.85
N ASN A 161 -22.78 -28.59 8.73
CA ASN A 161 -21.64 -27.68 8.70
C ASN A 161 -21.98 -26.30 8.13
N THR A 162 -23.24 -26.01 7.82
CA THR A 162 -23.65 -24.69 7.30
C THR A 162 -23.26 -23.57 8.25
N VAL A 163 -22.68 -22.51 7.72
CA VAL A 163 -22.27 -21.32 8.50
C VAL A 163 -23.04 -20.10 8.02
N GLY A 164 -23.45 -19.27 8.97
CA GLY A 164 -24.08 -18.00 8.68
C GLY A 164 -23.67 -16.92 9.68
N TYR A 165 -23.90 -15.67 9.30
CA TYR A 165 -23.71 -14.54 10.21
C TYR A 165 -24.92 -14.41 11.15
N SER A 166 -24.66 -14.45 12.46
CA SER A 166 -25.68 -14.25 13.50
C SER A 166 -25.64 -12.84 14.06
N ALA A 167 -26.77 -12.14 13.98
CA ALA A 167 -26.94 -10.81 14.57
C ALA A 167 -26.76 -10.82 16.09
N SER A 168 -27.30 -11.85 16.74
CA SER A 168 -27.36 -11.96 18.20
C SER A 168 -26.03 -12.41 18.82
N HIS A 169 -25.23 -13.17 18.07
CA HIS A 169 -23.91 -13.66 18.52
C HIS A 169 -22.74 -12.86 17.94
N TYR A 170 -23.01 -11.77 17.22
CA TYR A 170 -22.04 -10.80 16.70
C TYR A 170 -20.94 -11.41 15.79
N GLY A 171 -21.24 -12.49 15.08
CA GLY A 171 -20.22 -13.20 14.33
C GLY A 171 -20.77 -14.39 13.54
N TYR A 172 -19.86 -15.13 12.93
CA TYR A 172 -20.20 -16.37 12.25
C TYR A 172 -20.50 -17.48 13.25
N VAL A 173 -21.59 -18.21 13.01
CA VAL A 173 -21.99 -19.36 13.79
C VAL A 173 -22.27 -20.54 12.86
N VAL A 174 -21.85 -21.73 13.27
CA VAL A 174 -22.23 -22.96 12.57
C VAL A 174 -23.65 -23.31 13.00
N LEU A 175 -24.57 -23.42 12.05
CA LEU A 175 -25.97 -23.76 12.31
C LEU A 175 -26.08 -25.18 12.88
N GLY A 176 -27.16 -25.43 13.62
CA GLY A 176 -27.58 -26.79 13.97
C GLY A 176 -27.89 -27.63 12.73
N CYS A 177 -28.02 -28.95 12.90
CA CYS A 177 -28.49 -29.83 11.84
C CYS A 177 -29.95 -29.51 11.47
N GLU A 178 -30.29 -29.61 10.18
CA GLU A 178 -31.68 -29.49 9.72
C GLU A 178 -32.54 -30.63 10.28
N ASP A 179 -32.00 -31.86 10.29
CA ASP A 179 -32.56 -32.98 11.04
C ASP A 179 -32.02 -33.01 12.47
N ARG A 180 -32.92 -32.98 13.45
CA ARG A 180 -32.58 -32.96 14.89
C ARG A 180 -32.00 -34.27 15.40
N HIS A 181 -32.18 -35.38 14.68
CA HIS A 181 -31.65 -36.69 15.08
C HIS A 181 -30.24 -36.96 14.52
N GLN A 182 -29.74 -36.07 13.66
CA GLN A 182 -28.43 -36.22 13.07
C GLN A 182 -27.36 -35.57 13.96
N GLU A 183 -26.36 -36.35 14.37
CA GLU A 183 -25.17 -35.82 15.03
C GLU A 183 -24.17 -35.30 14.00
N ARG A 184 -23.43 -34.24 14.34
CA ARG A 184 -22.41 -33.65 13.45
C ARG A 184 -21.24 -34.63 13.32
N PRO A 185 -21.04 -35.26 12.14
CA PRO A 185 -20.02 -36.32 11.99
C PRO A 185 -18.60 -35.74 11.95
N PHE A 186 -18.45 -34.51 11.45
CA PHE A 186 -17.17 -33.81 11.32
C PHE A 186 -17.38 -32.32 11.50
N ASN A 187 -16.47 -31.67 12.24
CA ASN A 187 -16.47 -30.22 12.40
C ASN A 187 -15.50 -29.58 11.40
N TYR A 188 -16.05 -29.22 10.23
CA TYR A 188 -15.28 -28.63 9.14
C TYR A 188 -14.70 -27.28 9.51
N GLY A 189 -15.44 -26.45 10.26
CA GLY A 189 -14.96 -25.15 10.73
C GLY A 189 -13.68 -25.27 11.56
N ARG A 190 -13.64 -26.19 12.52
CA ARG A 190 -12.44 -26.44 13.34
C ARG A 190 -11.27 -26.95 12.51
N PHE A 191 -11.51 -27.85 11.57
CA PHE A 191 -10.48 -28.32 10.64
C PHE A 191 -9.91 -27.18 9.78
N LEU A 192 -10.79 -26.31 9.27
CA LEU A 192 -10.42 -25.15 8.46
C LEU A 192 -9.55 -24.17 9.25
N HIS A 193 -10.00 -23.78 10.45
CA HIS A 193 -9.28 -22.83 11.30
C HIS A 193 -7.91 -23.39 11.70
N TYR A 194 -7.83 -24.66 12.09
CA TYR A 194 -6.54 -25.30 12.40
C TYR A 194 -5.61 -25.35 11.18
N THR A 195 -6.15 -25.72 10.01
CA THR A 195 -5.37 -25.73 8.77
C THR A 195 -4.84 -24.34 8.44
N CYS A 196 -5.69 -23.31 8.47
CA CYS A 196 -5.29 -21.93 8.20
C CYS A 196 -4.23 -21.43 9.19
N TRP A 197 -4.37 -21.77 10.47
CA TRP A 197 -3.42 -21.39 11.52
C TRP A 197 -2.07 -22.09 11.35
N ALA A 198 -2.08 -23.41 11.18
CA ALA A 198 -0.88 -24.24 11.13
C ALA A 198 -0.12 -24.13 9.81
N THR A 199 -0.82 -24.06 8.67
CA THR A 199 -0.17 -24.11 7.34
C THR A 199 0.00 -22.73 6.72
N PHE A 200 -1.03 -21.87 6.75
CA PHE A 200 -0.96 -20.56 6.09
C PHE A 200 -0.31 -19.51 6.96
N CYS A 201 -0.84 -19.26 8.16
CA CYS A 201 -0.32 -18.20 9.05
C CYS A 201 1.08 -18.53 9.56
N SER A 202 1.25 -19.71 10.17
CA SER A 202 2.55 -20.14 10.67
C SER A 202 3.56 -20.35 9.55
N GLY A 203 3.14 -20.93 8.42
CA GLY A 203 4.00 -21.11 7.25
C GLY A 203 4.50 -19.80 6.66
N ALA A 204 3.63 -18.79 6.52
CA ALA A 204 4.03 -17.45 6.05
C ALA A 204 5.05 -16.79 6.98
N ILE A 205 4.83 -16.85 8.31
CA ILE A 205 5.77 -16.32 9.31
C ILE A 205 7.13 -16.99 9.18
N VAL A 206 7.16 -18.33 9.10
CA VAL A 206 8.40 -19.11 8.96
C VAL A 206 9.14 -18.73 7.67
N MET A 207 8.42 -18.63 6.56
CA MET A 207 8.99 -18.25 5.26
C MET A 207 9.57 -16.83 5.26
N ASP A 208 8.85 -15.87 5.84
CA ASP A 208 9.33 -14.49 5.96
C ASP A 208 10.57 -14.40 6.86
N CYS A 209 10.62 -15.15 7.96
CA CYS A 209 11.78 -15.26 8.84
C CYS A 209 13.01 -15.82 8.10
N PHE A 210 12.86 -16.93 7.37
CA PHE A 210 13.95 -17.50 6.57
C PHE A 210 14.41 -16.54 5.46
N THR A 211 13.48 -15.79 4.86
CA THR A 211 13.82 -14.78 3.85
C THR A 211 14.65 -13.64 4.46
N LEU A 212 14.27 -13.17 5.65
CA LEU A 212 15.03 -12.13 6.37
C LEU A 212 16.43 -12.62 6.76
N LEU A 213 16.55 -13.83 7.31
CA LEU A 213 17.84 -14.41 7.68
C LEU A 213 18.80 -14.46 6.48
N LYS A 214 18.30 -14.85 5.29
CA LYS A 214 19.12 -14.86 4.07
C LYS A 214 19.54 -13.46 3.64
N ILE A 215 18.66 -12.47 3.74
CA ILE A 215 18.99 -11.07 3.44
C ILE A 215 20.09 -10.56 4.38
N LEU A 216 20.00 -10.88 5.68
CA LEU A 216 21.01 -10.51 6.68
C LEU A 216 22.37 -11.16 6.38
N GLN A 217 22.37 -12.45 6.01
CA GLN A 217 23.58 -13.16 5.59
C GLN A 217 24.24 -12.50 4.37
N ILE A 218 23.46 -12.15 3.34
CA ILE A 218 23.99 -11.47 2.13
C ILE A 218 24.59 -10.11 2.50
N LYS A 219 23.94 -9.33 3.38
CA LYS A 219 24.48 -8.03 3.82
C LYS A 219 25.79 -8.18 4.57
N MET A 220 25.90 -9.17 5.46
CA MET A 220 27.12 -9.42 6.22
C MET A 220 28.31 -9.72 5.31
N HIS A 221 28.06 -10.38 4.17
CA HIS A 221 29.11 -10.77 3.22
C HIS A 221 29.40 -9.72 2.12
N SER A 222 28.55 -8.70 1.94
CA SER A 222 28.66 -7.69 0.87
C SER A 222 28.64 -6.25 1.40
N ALA A 223 29.59 -5.94 2.29
CA ALA A 223 29.59 -4.77 3.18
C ALA A 223 29.51 -3.36 2.51
N THR A 224 29.73 -3.21 1.20
CA THR A 224 30.08 -1.89 0.64
C THR A 224 29.06 -1.25 -0.34
N GLU A 225 28.06 -1.96 -0.88
CA GLU A 225 27.22 -1.38 -1.96
C GLU A 225 25.69 -1.41 -1.79
N ASN A 226 25.12 -2.19 -0.86
CA ASN A 226 23.68 -2.55 -0.94
C ASN A 226 22.76 -2.02 0.17
N ASP A 227 23.12 -0.95 0.89
CA ASP A 227 22.35 -0.47 2.05
C ASP A 227 20.93 0.02 1.68
N LYS A 228 20.73 0.58 0.47
CA LYS A 228 19.41 0.98 -0.02
C LYS A 228 18.49 -0.23 -0.26
N MET A 229 19.02 -1.30 -0.88
CA MET A 229 18.26 -2.52 -1.14
C MET A 229 17.94 -3.26 0.16
N PHE A 230 18.90 -3.30 1.09
CA PHE A 230 18.69 -3.87 2.43
C PHE A 230 17.60 -3.13 3.20
N LYS A 231 17.69 -1.79 3.31
CA LYS A 231 16.66 -0.97 3.98
C LYS A 231 15.28 -1.14 3.34
N ARG A 232 15.20 -1.33 2.02
CA ARG A 232 13.94 -1.66 1.34
C ARG A 232 13.40 -3.02 1.78
N ASN A 233 14.23 -4.06 1.79
CA ASN A 233 13.80 -5.41 2.14
C ASN A 233 13.40 -5.54 3.62
N VAL A 234 14.13 -4.90 4.54
CA VAL A 234 13.77 -4.84 5.96
C VAL A 234 12.40 -4.18 6.17
N ARG A 235 12.08 -3.13 5.40
CA ARG A 235 10.75 -2.50 5.46
C ARG A 235 9.65 -3.42 4.96
N PHE A 236 9.90 -4.20 3.90
CA PHE A 236 8.94 -5.20 3.43
C PHE A 236 8.73 -6.33 4.45
N PHE A 237 9.80 -6.74 5.16
CA PHE A 237 9.69 -7.68 6.27
C PHE A 237 8.88 -7.08 7.42
N ALA A 238 9.20 -5.86 7.86
CA ALA A 238 8.45 -5.19 8.91
C ALA A 238 6.97 -5.05 8.53
N GLN A 239 6.69 -4.62 7.29
CA GLN A 239 5.34 -4.62 6.73
C GLN A 239 4.67 -6.00 6.86
N SER A 240 5.35 -7.10 6.53
CA SER A 240 4.78 -8.45 6.68
C SER A 240 4.50 -8.84 8.13
N ALA A 241 5.44 -8.57 9.03
CA ALA A 241 5.29 -8.90 10.45
C ALA A 241 4.07 -8.21 11.08
N PHE A 242 3.84 -6.95 10.73
CA PHE A 242 2.65 -6.19 11.16
C PHE A 242 1.32 -6.76 10.62
N GLN A 243 1.34 -7.60 9.59
CA GLN A 243 0.15 -8.27 9.05
C GLN A 243 -0.01 -9.69 9.61
N ASN A 244 1.10 -10.43 9.71
CA ASN A 244 1.11 -11.83 10.14
C ASN A 244 0.70 -11.99 11.60
N ILE A 245 1.13 -11.09 12.49
CA ILE A 245 0.85 -11.20 13.92
C ILE A 245 -0.67 -11.06 14.20
N PRO A 246 -1.37 -10.01 13.73
CA PRO A 246 -2.81 -9.92 13.91
C PRO A 246 -3.58 -11.08 13.28
N MET A 247 -3.18 -11.52 12.09
CA MET A 247 -3.81 -12.65 11.40
C MET A 247 -3.66 -13.96 12.19
N PHE A 248 -2.48 -14.23 12.77
CA PHE A 248 -2.25 -15.39 13.61
C PHE A 248 -3.09 -15.35 14.89
N ILE A 249 -3.16 -14.19 15.56
CA ILE A 249 -3.97 -14.00 16.76
C ILE A 249 -5.46 -14.19 16.45
N ASP A 250 -5.93 -13.65 15.32
CA ASP A 250 -7.32 -13.74 14.91
C ASP A 250 -7.78 -15.19 14.71
N ILE A 251 -7.03 -16.00 13.94
CA ILE A 251 -7.40 -17.41 13.74
C ILE A 251 -7.31 -18.21 15.05
N ALA A 252 -6.38 -17.88 15.95
CA ALA A 252 -6.32 -18.49 17.26
C ALA A 252 -7.57 -18.18 18.09
N LEU A 253 -8.04 -16.92 18.08
CA LEU A 253 -9.27 -16.51 18.74
C LEU A 253 -10.52 -17.16 18.13
N LEU A 254 -10.60 -17.27 16.79
CA LEU A 254 -11.67 -18.02 16.12
C LEU A 254 -11.70 -19.48 16.58
N SER A 255 -10.53 -20.12 16.67
CA SER A 255 -10.41 -21.51 17.09
C SER A 255 -10.86 -21.74 18.54
N LEU A 256 -10.67 -20.74 19.42
CA LEU A 256 -11.13 -20.77 20.82
C LEU A 256 -12.63 -20.48 20.95
N GLY A 257 -13.16 -19.61 20.08
CA GLY A 257 -14.58 -19.25 20.03
C GLY A 257 -15.47 -20.30 19.34
N ASP A 258 -14.86 -21.27 18.66
CA ASP A 258 -15.53 -22.28 17.86
C ASP A 258 -16.19 -23.39 18.69
N GLY A 259 -17.24 -23.98 18.12
CA GLY A 259 -17.84 -25.24 18.57
C GLY A 259 -18.82 -25.15 19.74
N ASP A 260 -19.08 -23.97 20.31
CA ASP A 260 -20.16 -23.79 21.29
C ASP A 260 -20.72 -22.35 21.25
N MET A 261 -22.05 -22.23 21.22
CA MET A 261 -22.77 -20.94 21.24
C MET A 261 -22.90 -20.35 22.65
N SER A 262 -22.33 -20.99 23.67
CA SER A 262 -22.24 -20.49 25.05
C SER A 262 -21.87 -18.99 25.13
N GLU A 263 -22.45 -18.28 26.08
CA GLU A 263 -22.17 -16.85 26.33
C GLU A 263 -20.69 -16.62 26.68
N ASP A 264 -20.04 -17.56 27.38
CA ASP A 264 -18.61 -17.47 27.75
C ASP A 264 -17.69 -17.36 26.52
N LYS A 265 -18.09 -17.95 25.38
CA LYS A 265 -17.33 -17.91 24.13
C LYS A 265 -17.66 -16.73 23.23
N MET A 266 -18.69 -15.96 23.57
CA MET A 266 -19.15 -14.82 22.78
C MET A 266 -18.09 -13.73 22.68
N VAL A 267 -17.34 -13.50 23.77
CA VAL A 267 -16.24 -12.51 23.81
C VAL A 267 -15.17 -12.85 22.76
N PHE A 268 -14.76 -14.12 22.65
CA PHE A 268 -13.76 -14.53 21.65
C PHE A 268 -14.25 -14.27 20.21
N ARG A 269 -15.53 -14.54 19.92
CA ARG A 269 -16.14 -14.28 18.60
C ARG A 269 -16.16 -12.78 18.27
N VAL A 270 -16.62 -11.95 19.20
CA VAL A 270 -16.69 -10.48 19.01
C VAL A 270 -15.30 -9.89 18.81
N VAL A 271 -14.34 -10.27 19.67
CA VAL A 271 -12.98 -9.76 19.61
C VAL A 271 -12.31 -10.19 18.32
N SER A 272 -12.41 -11.46 17.94
CA SER A 272 -11.90 -11.96 16.66
C SER A 272 -12.52 -11.18 15.49
N PHE A 273 -13.84 -11.16 15.39
CA PHE A 273 -14.52 -10.51 14.27
C PHE A 273 -14.15 -9.03 14.12
N THR A 274 -14.03 -8.31 15.24
CA THR A 274 -13.58 -6.91 15.27
C THR A 274 -12.10 -6.79 14.91
N LEU A 275 -11.26 -7.71 15.39
CA LEU A 275 -9.83 -7.77 15.08
C LEU A 275 -9.58 -8.05 13.59
N THR A 276 -10.37 -8.91 12.95
CA THR A 276 -10.29 -9.13 11.50
C THR A 276 -10.56 -7.82 10.75
N ARG A 277 -11.62 -7.08 11.10
CA ARG A 277 -11.93 -5.78 10.48
C ARG A 277 -10.86 -4.73 10.71
N PHE A 278 -10.29 -4.70 11.91
CA PHE A 278 -9.15 -3.82 12.21
C PHE A 278 -7.92 -4.20 11.38
N THR A 279 -7.66 -5.50 11.21
CA THR A 279 -6.55 -6.02 10.40
C THR A 279 -6.72 -5.63 8.92
N ASP A 280 -7.93 -5.71 8.38
CA ASP A 280 -8.25 -5.28 7.01
C ASP A 280 -7.93 -3.78 6.82
N LEU A 281 -8.26 -2.93 7.81
CA LEU A 281 -7.92 -1.51 7.82
C LEU A 281 -6.40 -1.27 7.87
N ILE A 282 -5.68 -1.98 8.74
CA ILE A 282 -4.22 -1.89 8.81
C ILE A 282 -3.59 -2.30 7.48
N ASN A 283 -4.10 -3.36 6.83
CA ASN A 283 -3.63 -3.81 5.52
C ASN A 283 -3.79 -2.73 4.44
N ALA A 284 -4.89 -1.98 4.45
CA ALA A 284 -5.09 -0.86 3.53
C ALA A 284 -4.08 0.29 3.76
N LEU A 285 -3.71 0.55 5.02
CA LEU A 285 -2.78 1.64 5.38
C LEU A 285 -1.31 1.28 5.18
N ILE A 286 -0.96 -0.01 5.28
CA ILE A 286 0.43 -0.43 5.40
C ILE A 286 1.28 -0.11 4.17
N LEU A 287 0.67 -0.17 2.98
CA LEU A 287 1.34 0.21 1.73
C LEU A 287 1.75 1.69 1.78
N ILE A 288 0.89 2.55 2.34
CA ILE A 288 1.14 3.99 2.47
C ILE A 288 2.21 4.25 3.54
N VAL A 289 2.14 3.57 4.69
CA VAL A 289 3.02 3.81 5.83
C VAL A 289 4.46 3.34 5.54
N PHE A 290 4.64 2.12 5.04
CA PHE A 290 5.96 1.50 4.93
C PHE A 290 6.71 1.82 3.63
N ASN A 291 6.02 2.34 2.59
CA ASN A 291 6.65 2.67 1.31
C ASN A 291 6.95 4.18 1.19
N PRO A 292 8.24 4.58 1.10
CA PRO A 292 8.61 5.99 1.02
C PRO A 292 8.16 6.65 -0.29
N GLU A 293 8.15 5.90 -1.40
CA GLU A 293 7.73 6.42 -2.70
C GLU A 293 6.24 6.77 -2.71
N SER A 294 5.41 5.93 -2.08
CA SER A 294 3.99 6.23 -1.85
C SER A 294 3.83 7.53 -1.06
N ARG A 295 4.56 7.70 0.05
CA ARG A 295 4.50 8.93 0.87
C ARG A 295 5.01 10.16 0.12
N ARG A 296 6.08 10.01 -0.66
CA ARG A 296 6.64 11.09 -1.49
C ARG A 296 5.63 11.52 -2.56
N TYR A 297 4.97 10.56 -3.21
CA TYR A 297 3.93 10.82 -4.18
C TYR A 297 2.74 11.56 -3.55
N ILE A 298 2.20 11.04 -2.44
CA ILE A 298 1.11 11.69 -1.69
C ILE A 298 1.51 13.10 -1.25
N ARG A 299 2.72 13.28 -0.70
CA ARG A 299 3.22 14.60 -0.29
C ARG A 299 3.26 15.57 -1.47
N LYS A 300 3.70 15.11 -2.65
CA LYS A 300 3.71 15.93 -3.87
C LYS A 300 2.30 16.39 -4.28
N ILE A 301 1.29 15.55 -4.08
CA ILE A 301 -0.11 15.91 -4.39
C ILE A 301 -0.66 16.89 -3.35
N ILE A 302 -0.44 16.62 -2.06
CA ILE A 302 -0.92 17.47 -0.96
C ILE A 302 -0.24 18.83 -0.98
N SER A 303 1.06 18.89 -1.26
CA SER A 303 1.83 20.14 -1.31
C SER A 303 1.51 21.00 -2.54
N GLY A 304 0.75 20.48 -3.51
CA GLY A 304 0.49 21.17 -4.78
C GLY A 304 1.77 21.45 -5.58
N PRO A 305 1.65 22.08 -6.76
CA PRO A 305 2.81 22.64 -7.44
C PRO A 305 3.46 23.71 -6.56
N THR A 306 4.78 23.65 -6.43
CA THR A 306 5.50 24.65 -5.63
C THR A 306 5.48 25.97 -6.40
N VAL A 307 4.75 26.95 -5.87
CA VAL A 307 4.65 28.29 -6.47
C VAL A 307 6.02 28.96 -6.40
N THR A 308 6.54 29.38 -7.54
CA THR A 308 7.72 30.26 -7.60
C THR A 308 7.42 31.58 -6.88
N PRO A 309 8.31 32.09 -6.00
CA PRO A 309 9.73 31.71 -5.86
C PRO A 309 10.00 30.52 -4.94
N PHE A 310 10.89 29.62 -5.36
CA PHE A 310 11.45 28.55 -4.50
C PHE A 310 12.85 28.96 -4.02
N LYS A 311 13.14 28.76 -2.74
CA LYS A 311 14.45 29.03 -2.14
C LYS A 311 14.81 27.93 -1.16
N THR A 312 16.06 27.48 -1.17
CA THR A 312 16.57 26.50 -0.20
C THR A 312 18.04 26.74 0.09
N LYS A 313 18.46 26.47 1.33
CA LYS A 313 19.86 26.59 1.75
C LYS A 313 20.66 25.37 1.28
N LEU A 314 21.90 25.61 0.89
CA LEU A 314 22.91 24.63 0.52
C LEU A 314 24.15 24.83 1.40
N ASN A 315 24.95 23.78 1.58
CA ASN A 315 26.24 23.84 2.27
C ASN A 315 27.35 23.51 1.26
N GLY A 316 27.51 24.36 0.25
CA GLY A 316 28.33 24.10 -0.93
C GLY A 316 27.62 23.23 -1.97
N PHE A 317 28.19 23.22 -3.18
CA PHE A 317 27.74 22.37 -4.29
C PHE A 317 28.93 21.80 -5.06
N SER A 318 29.65 20.86 -4.42
CA SER A 318 30.81 20.15 -4.97
C SER A 318 30.49 18.68 -5.28
N VAL A 319 31.39 17.95 -5.95
CA VAL A 319 31.24 16.49 -6.16
C VAL A 319 30.99 15.78 -4.82
N PRO A 320 30.04 14.82 -4.71
CA PRO A 320 29.20 14.22 -5.76
C PRO A 320 27.77 14.81 -5.87
N HIS A 321 27.54 16.03 -5.41
CA HIS A 321 26.19 16.59 -5.29
C HIS A 321 25.45 16.71 -6.63
N ARG A 322 24.13 16.49 -6.59
CA ARG A 322 23.22 16.70 -7.72
C ARG A 322 21.94 17.38 -7.28
N ILE A 323 21.46 18.36 -8.06
CA ILE A 323 20.13 18.94 -7.90
C ILE A 323 19.31 18.60 -9.13
N GLN A 324 18.24 17.84 -8.94
CA GLN A 324 17.27 17.52 -9.98
C GLN A 324 16.01 18.37 -9.78
N VAL A 325 15.58 19.05 -10.84
CA VAL A 325 14.33 19.80 -10.91
C VAL A 325 13.43 19.21 -11.98
N VAL A 326 12.17 18.95 -11.62
CA VAL A 326 11.10 18.67 -12.59
C VAL A 326 10.16 19.85 -12.60
N GLY A 327 10.00 20.46 -13.76
CA GLY A 327 9.17 21.65 -13.93
C GLY A 327 8.41 21.66 -15.24
N ARG A 328 7.44 22.58 -15.33
CA ARG A 328 6.68 22.88 -16.54
C ARG A 328 6.66 24.40 -16.74
N PRO A 329 7.22 24.94 -17.83
CA PRO A 329 7.10 26.35 -18.12
C PRO A 329 5.67 26.70 -18.52
N TYR A 330 5.18 27.85 -18.09
CA TYR A 330 3.89 28.39 -18.52
C TYR A 330 4.10 29.74 -19.21
N LYS A 331 3.13 30.16 -20.03
CA LYS A 331 3.21 31.45 -20.73
C LYS A 331 2.74 32.54 -19.79
N GLY A 332 3.61 33.49 -19.44
CA GLY A 332 3.24 34.68 -18.70
C GLY A 332 3.84 35.95 -19.31
N PRO A 333 3.71 37.10 -18.61
CA PRO A 333 4.11 38.41 -19.11
C PRO A 333 5.63 38.64 -19.17
N TRP A 334 6.42 37.93 -18.38
CA TRP A 334 7.88 38.09 -18.27
C TRP A 334 8.66 37.25 -19.27
N GLY A 335 8.06 36.17 -19.80
CA GLY A 335 8.64 35.31 -20.83
C GLY A 335 9.94 34.63 -20.40
N ARG A 336 10.15 34.40 -19.11
CA ARG A 336 11.41 33.88 -18.59
C ARG A 336 11.29 33.14 -17.26
N PHE A 337 12.22 32.22 -17.01
CA PHE A 337 12.45 31.64 -15.68
C PHE A 337 13.94 31.38 -15.43
N THR A 338 14.32 31.33 -14.15
CA THR A 338 15.73 31.31 -13.73
C THR A 338 15.98 30.32 -12.60
N PHE A 339 17.15 29.69 -12.65
CA PHE A 339 17.75 28.96 -11.54
C PHE A 339 19.04 29.69 -11.13
N ASN A 340 19.17 29.98 -9.84
CA ASN A 340 20.33 30.67 -9.29
C ASN A 340 21.01 29.83 -8.20
N PHE A 341 22.33 29.75 -8.29
CA PHE A 341 23.21 29.30 -7.23
C PHE A 341 23.88 30.55 -6.64
N LYS A 342 23.57 30.85 -5.39
CA LYS A 342 23.95 32.09 -4.71
C LYS A 342 25.00 31.85 -3.64
N SER A 343 25.81 32.88 -3.42
CA SER A 343 26.74 33.02 -2.30
C SER A 343 26.67 34.45 -1.82
N ASP A 344 26.09 34.70 -0.64
CA ASP A 344 25.77 36.03 -0.14
C ASP A 344 25.14 36.94 -1.23
N ARG A 345 25.82 38.01 -1.66
CA ARG A 345 25.32 38.94 -2.71
C ARG A 345 25.63 38.49 -4.14
N LYS A 346 26.45 37.45 -4.31
CA LYS A 346 26.90 36.94 -5.62
C LYS A 346 25.95 35.87 -6.16
N THR A 347 25.90 35.77 -7.47
CA THR A 347 25.30 34.65 -8.21
C THR A 347 26.41 33.87 -8.87
N ILE A 348 26.79 32.74 -8.28
CA ILE A 348 27.89 31.90 -8.72
C ILE A 348 27.54 31.23 -10.06
N PHE A 349 26.28 30.81 -10.20
CA PHE A 349 25.74 30.30 -11.45
C PHE A 349 24.31 30.76 -11.65
N HIS A 350 24.05 31.41 -12.77
CA HIS A 350 22.75 31.89 -13.22
C HIS A 350 22.39 31.11 -14.48
N PHE A 351 21.30 30.35 -14.44
CA PHE A 351 20.72 29.70 -15.61
C PHE A 351 19.37 30.35 -15.90
N ASN A 352 19.21 30.94 -17.08
CA ASN A 352 18.07 31.80 -17.41
C ASN A 352 17.49 31.42 -18.77
N ALA A 353 16.30 30.82 -18.74
CA ALA A 353 15.54 30.52 -19.93
C ALA A 353 14.77 31.76 -20.37
N ARG A 354 15.07 32.28 -21.56
CA ARG A 354 14.45 33.46 -22.18
C ARG A 354 13.65 33.03 -23.40
N PHE A 355 12.31 33.04 -23.28
CA PHE A 355 11.42 32.60 -24.35
C PHE A 355 11.31 33.62 -25.49
N ASP A 356 11.40 34.90 -25.15
CA ASP A 356 11.43 36.04 -26.08
C ASP A 356 12.65 35.99 -27.02
N GLU A 357 13.83 35.65 -26.48
CA GLU A 357 15.07 35.50 -27.25
C GLU A 357 15.28 34.06 -27.77
N ASN A 358 14.35 33.13 -27.50
CA ASN A 358 14.45 31.69 -27.78
C ASN A 358 15.83 31.08 -27.41
N CYS A 359 16.36 31.45 -26.25
CA CYS A 359 17.67 30.98 -25.80
C CYS A 359 17.71 30.73 -24.29
N ILE A 360 18.74 30.00 -23.88
CA ILE A 360 19.11 29.85 -22.48
C ILE A 360 20.43 30.57 -22.28
N VAL A 361 20.45 31.48 -21.32
CA VAL A 361 21.62 32.26 -20.94
C VAL A 361 22.19 31.72 -19.64
N MET A 362 23.48 31.46 -19.64
CA MET A 362 24.25 31.06 -18.48
C MET A 362 25.29 32.15 -18.15
N ASN A 363 25.38 32.53 -16.89
CA ASN A 363 26.29 33.58 -16.46
C ASN A 363 26.62 33.46 -14.97
N ASN A 364 27.51 34.33 -14.48
CA ASN A 364 27.69 34.62 -13.06
C ASN A 364 27.61 36.14 -12.82
N LYS A 365 27.31 36.52 -11.59
CA LYS A 365 27.25 37.90 -11.12
C LYS A 365 28.05 38.03 -9.84
N ARG A 366 29.10 38.86 -9.85
CA ARG A 366 29.76 39.34 -8.64
C ARG A 366 29.09 40.66 -8.25
N ASP A 367 29.74 41.79 -8.49
CA ASP A 367 29.11 43.12 -8.42
C ASP A 367 28.27 43.40 -9.67
N PHE A 368 28.78 42.99 -10.83
CA PHE A 368 28.15 43.14 -12.14
C PHE A 368 28.03 41.78 -12.85
N TRP A 369 27.08 41.69 -13.79
CA TRP A 369 26.95 40.55 -14.68
C TRP A 369 28.20 40.41 -15.53
N GLN A 370 28.69 39.19 -15.65
CA GLN A 370 29.90 38.89 -16.42
C GLN A 370 29.54 38.52 -17.87
N ARG A 371 30.50 37.98 -18.63
CA ARG A 371 30.27 37.55 -20.01
C ARG A 371 29.23 36.41 -20.06
N GLU A 372 28.17 36.61 -20.83
CA GLU A 372 27.12 35.62 -21.04
C GLU A 372 27.59 34.46 -21.92
N GLU A 373 27.17 33.25 -21.56
CA GLU A 373 27.25 32.04 -22.37
C GLU A 373 25.84 31.66 -22.82
N ARG A 374 25.62 31.55 -24.14
CA ARG A 374 24.27 31.41 -24.71
C ARG A 374 24.13 30.10 -25.46
N LYS A 375 23.01 29.40 -25.24
CA LYS A 375 22.60 28.24 -26.03
C LYS A 375 21.24 28.52 -26.67
N HIS A 376 21.20 28.45 -27.99
CA HIS A 376 19.98 28.67 -28.76
C HIS A 376 19.09 27.44 -28.63
N GLN A 377 17.77 27.64 -28.75
CA GLN A 377 16.70 26.68 -28.42
C GLN A 377 16.34 26.69 -26.93
N CYS A 378 15.26 27.40 -26.61
CA CYS A 378 14.69 27.41 -25.26
C CYS A 378 13.78 26.18 -25.03
N PHE A 379 13.19 26.12 -23.84
CA PHE A 379 12.20 25.12 -23.49
C PHE A 379 10.93 25.28 -24.35
N ALA A 380 10.12 24.22 -24.43
CA ALA A 380 8.78 24.30 -24.98
C ALA A 380 7.78 24.63 -23.86
N HIS A 381 6.89 25.60 -24.09
CA HIS A 381 5.81 25.91 -23.17
C HIS A 381 4.93 24.68 -22.90
N SER A 382 4.41 24.56 -21.68
CA SER A 382 3.53 23.47 -21.22
C SER A 382 4.12 22.06 -21.27
N LYS A 383 5.37 21.89 -21.74
CA LYS A 383 6.08 20.62 -21.75
C LYS A 383 6.81 20.44 -20.43
N ILE A 384 6.64 19.28 -19.81
CA ILE A 384 7.40 18.90 -18.61
C ILE A 384 8.86 18.66 -19.04
N PHE A 385 9.79 19.18 -18.26
CA PHE A 385 11.22 18.89 -18.39
C PHE A 385 11.80 18.34 -17.10
N THR A 386 12.90 17.60 -17.23
CA THR A 386 13.79 17.25 -16.11
C THR A 386 15.13 17.94 -16.31
N LEU A 387 15.55 18.76 -15.35
CA LEU A 387 16.82 19.47 -15.36
C LEU A 387 17.68 18.95 -14.22
N ASP A 388 18.87 18.44 -14.53
CA ASP A 388 19.84 18.03 -13.53
C ASP A 388 21.05 18.96 -13.56
N PHE A 389 21.34 19.56 -12.41
CA PHE A 389 22.62 20.20 -12.15
C PHE A 389 23.50 19.20 -11.42
N ILE A 390 24.65 18.86 -12.00
CA ILE A 390 25.63 17.95 -11.41
C ILE A 390 26.88 18.75 -11.10
N ALA A 391 27.31 18.71 -9.84
CA ALA A 391 28.52 19.36 -9.41
C ALA A 391 29.75 18.64 -9.96
N GLU A 392 30.69 19.41 -10.47
CA GLU A 392 32.06 18.99 -10.78
C GLU A 392 33.04 19.91 -10.06
N ASP A 393 34.33 19.56 -10.02
CA ASP A 393 35.34 20.31 -9.26
C ASP A 393 35.43 21.79 -9.66
N ARG A 394 35.24 22.12 -10.94
CA ARG A 394 35.28 23.50 -11.47
C ARG A 394 34.17 23.82 -12.45
N ALA A 395 33.11 23.03 -12.47
CA ALA A 395 32.02 23.20 -13.42
C ALA A 395 30.69 22.73 -12.83
N ILE A 396 29.61 23.17 -13.46
CA ILE A 396 28.29 22.57 -13.28
C ILE A 396 27.86 22.00 -14.62
N SER A 397 27.69 20.68 -14.67
CA SER A 397 27.11 20.00 -15.81
C SER A 397 25.59 20.01 -15.71
N VAL A 398 24.95 20.53 -16.75
CA VAL A 398 23.51 20.64 -16.87
C VAL A 398 23.02 19.57 -17.83
N TYR A 399 22.14 18.69 -17.36
CA TYR A 399 21.44 17.72 -18.22
C TYR A 399 19.98 18.13 -18.36
N LEU A 400 19.48 18.12 -19.58
CA LEU A 400 18.08 18.34 -19.91
C LEU A 400 17.48 17.04 -20.45
N ASP A 401 16.44 16.54 -19.79
CA ASP A 401 15.77 15.28 -20.11
C ASP A 401 16.76 14.11 -20.24
N GLY A 402 17.74 14.05 -19.33
CA GLY A 402 18.76 13.00 -19.25
C GLY A 402 19.90 13.12 -20.26
N LYS A 403 19.89 14.13 -21.14
CA LYS A 403 20.99 14.39 -22.09
C LYS A 403 21.84 15.55 -21.63
N LEU A 404 23.17 15.44 -21.76
CA LEU A 404 24.07 16.55 -21.44
C LEU A 404 23.71 17.75 -22.31
N TYR A 405 23.26 18.81 -21.66
CA TYR A 405 22.80 20.02 -22.32
C TYR A 405 23.90 21.07 -22.36
N TYR A 406 24.56 21.32 -21.24
CA TYR A 406 25.64 22.30 -21.17
C TYR A 406 26.59 21.98 -20.03
N LYS A 407 27.83 22.45 -20.14
CA LYS A 407 28.80 22.41 -19.04
C LYS A 407 29.31 23.82 -18.80
N PHE A 408 28.90 24.42 -17.69
CA PHE A 408 29.30 25.77 -17.33
C PHE A 408 30.54 25.73 -16.45
N ASN A 409 31.63 26.34 -16.90
CA ASN A 409 32.86 26.44 -16.10
C ASN A 409 32.71 27.55 -15.06
N LEU A 410 32.81 27.17 -13.78
CA LEU A 410 32.64 28.12 -12.69
C LEU A 410 33.82 29.09 -12.65
N ARG A 411 33.50 30.37 -12.44
CA ARG A 411 34.49 31.45 -12.29
C ARG A 411 34.81 31.75 -10.82
N ASP A 412 34.04 31.17 -9.92
CA ASP A 412 34.09 31.32 -8.46
C ASP A 412 34.00 29.91 -7.82
N SER A 413 34.33 29.79 -6.54
CA SER A 413 34.37 28.49 -5.85
C SER A 413 32.98 27.86 -5.72
N CYS A 414 32.86 26.57 -6.05
CA CYS A 414 31.61 25.82 -5.85
C CYS A 414 31.28 25.59 -4.36
N HIS A 415 32.28 25.68 -3.48
CA HIS A 415 32.12 25.55 -2.03
C HIS A 415 31.46 26.79 -1.40
N GLU A 416 31.49 27.94 -2.07
CA GLU A 416 30.86 29.17 -1.61
C GLU A 416 29.34 29.19 -1.81
N ILE A 417 28.78 28.20 -2.52
CA ILE A 417 27.34 28.15 -2.83
C ILE A 417 26.54 27.83 -1.55
N GLU A 418 25.72 28.77 -1.11
CA GLU A 418 24.95 28.68 0.14
C GLU A 418 23.44 28.57 -0.09
N GLN A 419 22.98 28.82 -1.32
CA GLN A 419 21.55 28.85 -1.60
C GLN A 419 21.24 28.53 -3.06
N PHE A 420 20.16 27.79 -3.28
CA PHE A 420 19.56 27.54 -4.58
C PHE A 420 18.18 28.21 -4.66
N GLU A 421 17.94 28.93 -5.75
CA GLU A 421 16.70 29.68 -5.96
C GLU A 421 16.10 29.43 -7.34
N ILE A 422 14.77 29.40 -7.42
CA ILE A 422 14.00 29.29 -8.66
C ILE A 422 13.00 30.45 -8.73
N PHE A 423 12.99 31.18 -9.85
CA PHE A 423 12.08 32.29 -10.10
C PHE A 423 11.54 32.29 -11.52
N GLY A 424 10.44 33.01 -11.73
CA GLY A 424 9.86 33.25 -13.05
C GLY A 424 8.80 32.23 -13.43
N GLU A 425 8.55 32.11 -14.72
CA GLU A 425 7.35 31.47 -15.28
C GLU A 425 7.51 29.95 -15.45
N VAL A 426 7.70 29.27 -14.32
CA VAL A 426 7.83 27.82 -14.26
C VAL A 426 7.07 27.25 -13.08
N GLU A 427 6.21 26.28 -13.35
CA GLU A 427 5.54 25.46 -12.35
C GLU A 427 6.52 24.38 -11.87
N ILE A 428 6.88 24.38 -10.59
CA ILE A 428 7.81 23.41 -10.04
C ILE A 428 7.06 22.21 -9.48
N HIS A 429 7.29 21.05 -10.08
CA HIS A 429 6.69 19.78 -9.67
C HIS A 429 7.50 19.08 -8.58
N SER A 430 8.82 19.18 -8.61
CA SER A 430 9.71 18.61 -7.58
C SER A 430 11.12 19.14 -7.70
N VAL A 431 11.79 19.28 -6.54
CA VAL A 431 13.23 19.54 -6.42
C VAL A 431 13.83 18.43 -5.54
N HIS A 432 14.87 17.76 -6.02
CA HIS A 432 15.61 16.75 -5.28
C HIS A 432 17.07 17.15 -5.19
N ILE A 433 17.56 17.36 -3.97
CA ILE A 433 18.97 17.61 -3.66
C ILE A 433 19.53 16.26 -3.20
N LEU A 434 20.51 15.73 -3.93
CA LEU A 434 21.06 14.38 -3.83
C LEU A 434 22.54 14.39 -3.50
#